data_AF-A0A1N7SSG8-F1
#
_entry.id   AF-A0A1N7SSG8-F1
#
_cell.length_a   1.000
_cell.length_b   1.000
_cell.length_c   1.000
_cell.angle_alpha   90.00
_cell.angle_beta   90.00
_cell.angle_gamma   90.00
#
_symmetry.space_group_name_H-M   'P 1'
#
loop_
_entity.id
_entity.type
_entity.pdbx_description
1 polymer ?
#
loop_
_entity_poly.entity_id
_entity_poly.type
_entity_poly.pdbx_seq_one_letter_code
_entity_poly.pdbx_strand_id
1 'polypeptide(L)'
;MNRDTYTRRSRPRNRAATQQQLYLAISRVKQKGLGLSITAVAAEAGVSASLIHNTYPDIAEEIRARIGRAMREQRDAKAAELDKARADLRELRNQLRVAKDDLARLASVNETLSDEIACLRGQISGRVRVLPRRDNA
;
A
#
# COMPACT_ATOMS: atom_id res chain seq x y z
N MET A 1 -67.34 25.08 15.35
CA MET A 1 -66.60 24.42 14.24
C MET A 1 -65.32 23.82 14.84
N ASN A 2 -65.37 22.56 15.27
CA ASN A 2 -64.26 21.89 15.98
C ASN A 2 -63.17 21.45 15.00
N ARG A 3 -61.89 21.68 15.35
CA ARG A 3 -60.74 21.06 14.68
C ARG A 3 -60.08 20.12 15.67
N ASP A 4 -60.43 18.84 15.57
CA ASP A 4 -59.79 17.75 16.30
C ASP A 4 -58.32 17.64 15.90
N THR A 5 -57.43 17.96 16.83
CA THR A 5 -56.00 17.72 16.71
C THR A 5 -55.73 16.24 17.01
N TYR A 6 -55.61 15.44 15.95
CA TYR A 6 -55.11 14.07 16.05
C TYR A 6 -53.64 14.11 16.50
N THR A 7 -53.42 14.03 17.81
CA THR A 7 -52.11 13.67 18.36
C THR A 7 -51.83 12.23 17.95
N ARG A 8 -50.96 12.07 16.93
CA ARG A 8 -50.37 10.78 16.55
C ARG A 8 -49.59 10.28 17.76
N ARG A 9 -50.22 9.46 18.61
CA ARG A 9 -49.56 8.78 19.73
C ARG A 9 -48.44 7.94 19.15
N SER A 10 -47.21 8.42 19.28
CA SER A 10 -46.02 7.63 19.00
C SER A 10 -46.03 6.47 19.99
N ARG A 11 -46.20 5.24 19.47
CA ARG A 11 -46.03 4.00 20.24
C ARG A 11 -44.74 4.13 21.05
N PRO A 12 -44.70 3.74 22.34
CA PRO A 12 -43.46 3.72 23.10
C PRO A 12 -42.55 2.70 22.43
N ARG A 13 -41.67 3.19 21.55
CA ARG A 13 -40.75 2.37 20.80
C ARG A 13 -39.76 1.84 21.83
N ASN A 14 -39.84 0.54 22.10
CA ASN A 14 -39.03 -0.10 23.12
C ASN A 14 -37.55 0.13 22.79
N ARG A 15 -36.92 1.04 23.53
CA ARG A 15 -35.55 1.53 23.29
C ARG A 15 -34.56 0.36 23.33
N ALA A 16 -34.79 -0.59 24.24
CA ALA A 16 -33.95 -1.78 24.41
C ALA A 16 -34.07 -2.74 23.21
N ALA A 17 -35.28 -2.97 22.69
CA ALA A 17 -35.46 -3.82 21.51
C ALA A 17 -34.79 -3.23 20.27
N THR A 18 -34.90 -1.90 20.08
CA THR A 18 -34.26 -1.21 18.95
C THR A 18 -32.73 -1.20 19.10
N GLN A 19 -32.23 -1.06 20.33
CA GLN A 19 -30.80 -1.14 20.63
C GLN A 19 -30.24 -2.54 20.34
N GLN A 20 -30.95 -3.61 20.71
CA GLN A 20 -30.57 -4.97 20.36
C GLN A 20 -30.54 -5.20 18.84
N GLN A 21 -31.53 -4.66 18.11
CA GLN A 21 -31.53 -4.71 16.65
C GLN A 21 -30.32 -3.98 16.02
N LEU A 22 -29.92 -2.83 16.57
CA LEU A 22 -28.74 -2.10 16.12
C LEU A 22 -27.45 -2.91 16.35
N TYR A 23 -27.29 -3.56 17.50
CA TYR A 23 -26.13 -4.43 17.75
C TYR A 23 -26.09 -5.63 16.80
N LEU A 24 -27.25 -6.25 16.52
CA LEU A 24 -27.34 -7.32 15.54
C LEU A 24 -26.99 -6.84 14.12
N ALA A 25 -27.46 -5.65 13.73
CA ALA A 25 -27.13 -5.05 12.45
C ALA A 25 -25.63 -4.75 12.32
N ILE A 26 -24.98 -4.24 13.37
CA ILE A 26 -23.52 -4.06 13.39
C ILE A 26 -22.79 -5.39 13.15
N SER A 27 -23.21 -6.47 13.80
CA SER A 27 -22.61 -7.80 13.61
C SER A 27 -22.84 -8.34 12.19
N ARG A 28 -24.03 -8.13 11.61
CA ARG A 28 -24.34 -8.52 10.23
C ARG A 28 -23.53 -7.74 9.20
N VAL A 29 -23.39 -6.42 9.37
CA VAL A 29 -22.55 -5.58 8.49
C VAL A 29 -21.10 -6.05 8.53
N LYS A 30 -20.58 -6.41 9.71
CA LYS A 30 -19.24 -7.00 9.85
C LYS A 30 -19.12 -8.36 9.14
N GLN A 31 -20.09 -9.26 9.32
CA GLN A 31 -20.08 -10.58 8.67
C GLN A 31 -20.16 -10.49 7.15
N LYS A 32 -20.90 -9.51 6.61
CA LYS A 32 -21.00 -9.24 5.18
C LYS A 32 -19.73 -8.62 4.59
N GLY A 33 -18.72 -8.29 5.40
CA GLY A 33 -17.49 -7.62 4.95
C GLY A 33 -17.71 -6.20 4.43
N LEU A 34 -18.90 -5.64 4.63
CA LEU A 34 -19.20 -4.26 4.25
C LEU A 34 -18.48 -3.32 5.23
N GLY A 35 -17.87 -2.26 4.71
CA GLY A 35 -17.21 -1.25 5.52
C GLY A 35 -18.18 -0.72 6.59
N LEU A 36 -17.83 -0.96 7.86
CA LEU A 36 -18.67 -0.56 8.98
C LEU A 36 -18.92 0.95 8.88
N SER A 37 -20.16 1.37 8.68
CA SER A 37 -20.54 2.77 8.60
C SER A 37 -21.92 2.96 9.22
N ILE A 38 -22.21 4.16 9.72
CA ILE A 38 -23.49 4.45 10.36
C ILE A 38 -24.63 4.29 9.34
N THR A 39 -24.41 4.67 8.08
CA THR A 39 -25.36 4.47 6.98
C THR A 39 -25.59 2.98 6.69
N ALA A 40 -24.54 2.17 6.64
CA ALA A 40 -24.67 0.73 6.41
C ALA A 40 -25.42 0.03 7.57
N VAL A 41 -25.13 0.41 8.81
CA VAL A 41 -25.81 -0.11 10.00
C VAL A 41 -27.28 0.32 10.02
N ALA A 42 -27.57 1.58 9.67
CA ALA A 42 -28.93 2.10 9.58
C ALA A 42 -29.75 1.36 8.50
N ALA A 43 -29.16 1.15 7.32
CA ALA A 43 -29.80 0.41 6.23
C ALA A 43 -30.09 -1.05 6.62
N GLU A 44 -29.15 -1.72 7.29
CA GLU A 44 -29.31 -3.11 7.74
C GLU A 44 -30.36 -3.24 8.87
N ALA A 45 -30.46 -2.24 9.75
CA ALA A 45 -31.45 -2.19 10.82
C ALA A 45 -32.82 -1.62 10.38
N GLY A 46 -32.95 -1.13 9.15
CA GLY A 46 -34.17 -0.51 8.64
C GLY A 46 -34.55 0.80 9.36
N VAL A 47 -33.58 1.53 9.90
CA VAL A 47 -33.78 2.79 10.62
C VAL A 47 -33.11 3.95 9.89
N SER A 48 -33.50 5.19 10.20
CA SER A 48 -32.79 6.36 9.66
C SER A 48 -31.47 6.58 10.39
N ALA A 49 -30.44 7.05 9.68
CA ALA A 49 -29.16 7.40 10.27
C ALA A 49 -29.31 8.49 11.36
N SER A 50 -30.25 9.43 11.19
CA SER A 50 -30.58 10.45 12.18
C SER A 50 -31.03 9.85 13.52
N LEU A 51 -31.73 8.71 13.51
CA LEU A 51 -32.15 8.04 14.74
C LEU A 51 -30.95 7.53 15.53
N ILE A 52 -29.93 6.99 14.85
CA ILE A 52 -28.71 6.50 15.49
C ILE A 52 -27.96 7.68 16.10
N HIS A 53 -27.77 8.77 15.36
CA HIS A 53 -27.06 9.95 15.85
C HIS A 53 -27.77 10.67 17.02
N ASN A 54 -29.09 10.79 16.96
CA ASN A 54 -29.84 11.59 17.94
C ASN A 54 -30.30 10.80 19.16
N THR A 55 -30.68 9.53 18.97
CA THR A 55 -31.28 8.70 20.04
C THR A 55 -30.27 7.71 20.64
N TYR A 56 -29.22 7.36 19.90
CA TYR A 56 -28.20 6.40 20.31
C TYR A 56 -26.77 6.90 20.06
N PRO A 57 -26.37 8.05 20.65
CA PRO A 57 -25.05 8.64 20.44
C PRO A 57 -23.90 7.68 20.81
N ASP A 58 -24.06 6.88 21.86
CA ASP A 58 -23.04 5.92 22.31
C ASP A 58 -22.69 4.89 21.23
N ILE A 59 -23.71 4.38 20.52
CA ILE A 59 -23.53 3.43 19.42
C ILE A 59 -22.89 4.11 18.21
N ALA A 60 -23.25 5.36 17.94
CA ALA A 60 -22.64 6.15 16.88
C ALA A 60 -21.14 6.38 17.13
N GLU A 61 -20.77 6.73 18.36
CA GLU A 61 -19.37 6.89 18.77
C GLU A 61 -18.59 5.58 18.68
N GLU A 62 -19.18 4.48 19.13
CA GLU A 62 -18.54 3.17 19.03
C GLU A 62 -18.24 2.79 17.57
N ILE A 63 -19.19 3.03 16.66
CA ILE A 63 -19.00 2.81 15.22
C ILE A 63 -17.87 3.70 14.69
N ARG A 64 -17.88 5.00 14.99
CA ARG A 64 -16.84 5.95 14.55
C ARG A 64 -15.46 5.57 15.07
N ALA A 65 -15.34 5.22 16.35
CA ALA A 65 -14.09 4.83 16.97
C ALA A 65 -13.51 3.56 16.34
N ARG A 66 -14.37 2.60 15.96
CA ARG A 66 -13.95 1.38 15.24
C ARG A 66 -13.46 1.71 13.82
N ILE A 67 -14.17 2.56 13.08
CA ILE A 67 -13.77 3.00 11.73
C ILE A 67 -12.44 3.75 11.79
N GLY A 68 -12.31 4.72 12.70
CA GLY A 68 -11.11 5.54 12.82
C GLY A 68 -9.88 4.75 13.24
N ARG A 69 -10.03 3.62 13.97
CA ARG A 69 -8.93 2.70 14.25
C ARG A 69 -8.54 1.89 13.01
N ALA A 70 -9.49 1.26 12.35
CA ALA A 70 -9.24 0.47 11.15
C ALA A 70 -8.59 1.30 10.02
N MET A 71 -9.02 2.55 9.84
CA MET A 71 -8.42 3.46 8.85
C MET A 71 -6.97 3.83 9.20
N ARG A 72 -6.66 4.03 10.49
CA ARG A 72 -5.29 4.29 10.95
C ARG A 72 -4.39 3.07 10.75
N GLU A 73 -4.85 1.89 11.16
CA GLU A 73 -4.13 0.63 10.95
C GLU A 73 -3.86 0.37 9.46
N GLN A 74 -4.86 0.57 8.59
CA GLN A 74 -4.68 0.42 7.15
C GLN A 74 -3.67 1.43 6.59
N ARG A 75 -3.73 2.68 7.03
CA ARG A 75 -2.79 3.73 6.62
C ARG A 75 -1.37 3.38 7.05
N ASP A 76 -1.19 2.95 8.29
CA ASP A 76 0.11 2.64 8.86
C ASP A 76 0.72 1.40 8.18
N ALA A 77 -0.09 0.39 7.88
CA ALA A 77 0.32 -0.77 7.08
C ALA A 77 0.78 -0.36 5.67
N LYS A 78 0.03 0.49 4.98
CA LYS A 78 0.41 1.01 3.65
C LYS A 78 1.68 1.86 3.70
N ALA A 79 1.86 2.67 4.75
CA ALA A 79 3.06 3.47 4.94
C ALA A 79 4.29 2.57 5.14
N ALA A 80 4.17 1.55 5.98
CA ALA A 80 5.24 0.57 6.20
C ALA A 80 5.60 -0.20 4.93
N GLU A 81 4.60 -0.61 4.14
CA GLU A 81 4.82 -1.27 2.85
C GLU A 81 5.55 -0.36 1.85
N LEU A 82 5.15 0.91 1.78
CA LEU A 82 5.80 1.91 0.93
C LEU A 82 7.26 2.14 1.33
N ASP A 83 7.54 2.21 2.62
CA ASP A 83 8.90 2.41 3.13
C ASP A 83 9.80 1.20 2.86
N LYS A 84 9.26 -0.02 3.02
CA LYS A 84 9.96 -1.25 2.64
C LYS A 84 10.28 -1.28 1.14
N ALA A 85 9.30 -1.03 0.28
CA ALA A 85 9.50 -1.00 -1.16
C ALA A 85 10.53 0.07 -1.59
N ARG A 86 10.54 1.23 -0.92
CA ARG A 86 11.55 2.28 -1.14
C ARG A 86 12.95 1.84 -0.70
N ALA A 87 13.07 1.10 0.40
CA ALA A 87 14.34 0.54 0.85
C ALA A 87 14.87 -0.48 -0.16
N ASP A 88 14.03 -1.43 -0.58
CA ASP A 88 14.38 -2.46 -1.55
C ASP A 88 14.82 -1.83 -2.88
N LEU A 89 14.10 -0.80 -3.35
CA LEU A 89 14.43 -0.10 -4.58
C LEU A 89 15.74 0.71 -4.49
N ARG A 90 16.09 1.25 -3.32
CA ARG A 90 17.41 1.86 -3.10
C ARG A 90 18.51 0.80 -3.19
N GLU A 91 18.30 -0.36 -2.58
CA GLU A 91 19.27 -1.45 -2.60
C GLU A 91 19.46 -2.00 -4.01
N LEU A 92 18.37 -2.29 -4.74
CA LEU A 92 18.45 -2.74 -6.13
C LEU A 92 19.15 -1.72 -7.03
N ARG A 93 18.95 -0.42 -6.82
CA ARG A 93 19.67 0.63 -7.57
C ARG A 93 21.16 0.63 -7.28
N ASN A 94 21.56 0.39 -6.03
CA ASN A 94 22.97 0.28 -5.66
C ASN A 94 23.60 -0.95 -6.30
N GLN A 95 22.94 -2.11 -6.22
CA GLN A 95 23.40 -3.35 -6.84
C GLN A 95 23.55 -3.21 -8.36
N LEU A 96 22.57 -2.58 -9.01
CA LEU A 96 22.61 -2.31 -10.45
C LEU A 96 23.75 -1.37 -10.83
N ARG A 97 24.04 -0.35 -10.01
CA ARG A 97 25.19 0.53 -10.22
C ARG A 97 26.50 -0.24 -10.13
N VAL A 98 26.70 -1.00 -9.05
CA VAL A 98 27.91 -1.82 -8.86
C VAL A 98 28.10 -2.81 -10.01
N ALA A 99 27.04 -3.54 -10.38
CA ALA A 99 27.10 -4.50 -11.49
C ALA A 99 27.45 -3.83 -12.84
N LYS A 100 26.95 -2.61 -13.09
CA LYS A 100 27.31 -1.84 -14.30
C LYS A 100 28.76 -1.38 -14.26
N ASP A 101 29.24 -0.92 -13.12
CA ASP A 101 30.65 -0.50 -12.94
C ASP A 101 31.58 -1.71 -13.14
N ASP A 102 31.20 -2.89 -12.64
CA ASP A 102 31.94 -4.13 -12.85
C ASP A 102 31.94 -4.57 -14.31
N LEU A 103 30.79 -4.50 -14.98
CA LEU A 103 30.66 -4.81 -16.40
C LEU A 103 31.55 -3.91 -17.25
N ALA A 104 31.57 -2.60 -16.97
CA ALA A 104 32.41 -1.64 -17.68
C ALA A 104 33.90 -1.95 -17.49
N ARG A 105 34.30 -2.33 -16.26
CA ARG A 105 35.68 -2.74 -15.97
C ARG A 105 36.07 -4.00 -16.72
N LEU A 106 35.21 -5.01 -16.70
CA LEU A 106 35.43 -6.27 -17.43
C LEU A 106 35.49 -6.05 -18.93
N ALA A 107 34.64 -5.18 -19.49
CA ALA A 107 34.69 -4.82 -20.91
C ALA A 107 36.02 -4.17 -21.29
N SER A 108 36.52 -3.23 -20.47
CA SER A 108 37.83 -2.60 -20.68
C SER A 108 38.97 -3.62 -20.67
N VAL A 109 39.00 -4.50 -19.66
CA VAL A 109 40.01 -5.57 -19.57
C VAL A 109 39.92 -6.53 -20.75
N ASN A 110 38.71 -6.92 -21.15
CA ASN A 110 38.51 -7.79 -22.30
C ASN A 110 38.98 -7.14 -23.60
N GLU A 111 38.78 -5.84 -23.78
CA GLU A 111 39.28 -5.12 -24.95
C GLU A 111 40.80 -5.14 -24.98
N THR A 112 41.46 -4.80 -23.86
CA THR A 112 42.93 -4.84 -23.77
C THR A 112 43.49 -6.23 -24.05
N LEU A 113 42.86 -7.28 -23.52
CA LEU A 113 43.27 -8.66 -23.77
C LEU A 113 43.03 -9.07 -25.22
N SER A 114 41.94 -8.59 -25.83
CA SER A 114 41.63 -8.84 -27.25
C SER A 114 42.68 -8.21 -28.16
N ASP A 115 43.10 -6.98 -27.85
CA ASP A 115 44.20 -6.29 -28.53
C ASP A 115 45.53 -7.03 -28.39
N GLU A 116 45.87 -7.48 -27.17
CA GLU A 116 47.07 -8.28 -26.92
C GLU A 116 47.06 -9.58 -27.73
N ILE A 117 45.93 -10.32 -27.73
CA ILE A 117 45.77 -11.54 -28.52
C ILE A 117 45.90 -11.24 -30.02
N ALA A 118 45.31 -10.15 -30.51
CA ALA A 118 45.41 -9.75 -31.91
C ALA A 118 46.88 -9.43 -32.29
N CYS A 119 47.61 -8.72 -31.42
CA CYS A 119 49.02 -8.41 -31.61
C CYS A 119 49.88 -9.68 -31.65
N LEU A 120 49.71 -10.59 -30.68
CA LEU A 120 50.43 -11.87 -30.63
C LEU A 120 50.15 -12.74 -31.86
N ARG A 121 48.88 -12.82 -32.30
CA ARG A 121 48.52 -13.52 -33.55
C ARG A 121 49.14 -12.85 -34.78
N GLY A 122 49.22 -11.51 -34.81
CA GLY A 122 49.91 -10.75 -35.85
C GLY A 122 51.41 -11.05 -35.92
N GLN A 123 52.06 -11.21 -34.76
CA GLN A 123 53.47 -11.59 -34.68
C GLN A 123 53.70 -13.03 -35.18
N ILE A 124 52.87 -13.99 -34.73
CA ILE A 124 52.98 -15.40 -35.14
C ILE A 124 52.74 -15.55 -36.65
N SER A 125 51.78 -14.81 -37.22
CA SER A 125 51.50 -14.82 -38.66
C SER A 125 52.52 -14.04 -39.51
N GLY A 126 53.55 -13.44 -38.91
CA GLY A 126 54.58 -12.67 -39.60
C GLY A 126 54.12 -11.31 -40.14
N ARG A 127 52.90 -10.87 -39.80
CA ARG A 127 52.30 -9.61 -40.27
C ARG A 127 52.67 -8.40 -39.42
N VAL A 128 53.16 -8.60 -38.19
CA VAL A 128 53.52 -7.53 -37.24
C VAL A 128 54.89 -7.84 -36.62
N ARG A 129 55.79 -6.84 -36.55
CA ARG A 129 57.13 -6.97 -35.93
C ARG A 129 57.23 -6.01 -34.76
N VAL A 130 57.51 -6.53 -33.55
CA VAL A 130 57.76 -5.70 -32.37
C VAL A 130 59.15 -5.08 -32.49
N LEU A 131 59.22 -3.75 -32.49
CA LEU A 131 60.49 -3.02 -32.45
C LEU A 131 60.93 -2.85 -30.98
N PRO A 132 62.21 -3.11 -30.65
CA PRO A 132 62.72 -2.84 -29.32
C PRO A 132 62.60 -1.36 -29.00
N ARG A 133 62.09 -1.04 -27.81
CA ARG A 133 62.00 0.33 -27.32
C ARG A 133 63.42 0.88 -27.24
N ARG A 134 63.71 1.98 -27.93
CA ARG A 134 65.01 2.65 -27.83
C ARG A 134 65.19 3.11 -26.38
N ASP A 135 66.05 2.42 -25.66
CA ASP A 135 66.58 2.92 -24.39
C ASP A 135 67.46 4.12 -24.73
N ASN A 136 67.05 5.31 -24.29
CA ASN A 136 67.85 6.52 -24.43
C ASN A 136 69.02 6.42 -23.45
N ALA A 137 70.22 6.16 -23.97
CA ALA A 137 71.49 6.34 -23.29
C ALA A 137 71.91 7.82 -23.31
#